data_AF-A0A812W2Q6-F1
#
_entry.id   AF-A0A812W2Q6-F1
#
_cell.length_a   1.000
_cell.length_b   1.000
_cell.length_c   1.000
_cell.angle_alpha   90.00
_cell.angle_beta   90.00
_cell.angle_gamma   90.00
#
_symmetry.space_group_name_H-M   'P 1'
#
loop_
_entity.id
_entity.type
_entity.pdbx_description
1 polymer ?
#
loop_
_entity_poly.entity_id
_entity_poly.type
_entity_poly.pdbx_seq_one_letter_code
_entity_poly.pdbx_strand_id
1 'polypeptide(L)'
;MVPTRSFLLVLLAEALWLCRSEDPEASLLAGDDACTDSEEGECSVSLRQLRLGRQQAEAEEGYDQEEVEPVSIVLPCTEQSEFAADYVKEHVQDIEAEGADRGCWQANVYYREANNAITMPGTHRMRLPSPEICQGACAKTPGCGHFSFWRDGGCLLTSSGAHAIPHGGVVSGPGSCTDAAGAGASAGPTYTYTAPSVMTVKARGGLEPPKEVQQYNGVAWPTMKIADQKKEYHMFAIGDWGSLVGTHPGQMVQYKGGQTNGPHTMARWRGGCNTDTMRSCFAGESCPKSCNYVPDADYRAQVNVATTMKKFAKERKPDLYINVGDNFYWGGVNTACGTPMNKIHPVTAHQFTEIFEKVYTGDGVDGKPWLSVLGNHDYGGFQFNKAWDQQIAYTWASDRWVMPGQYFMQRVEYPEFSVEIFMLDTNAMDSHPKSADPNHNICGAAKNPPGANCAATGGPKDLDDCFKFMWDTWRSQSKWTEKKLKESTADWQIIATHFQCGHQAQWYKKLHQELGLDLLVTGHTHVQNIFDKWSVLGGLTCFITGGGGGITSEVSPENERSTAYGFFDLIFTKDEIKLESINFRGNKVGSATVTPVARNVTDA
;
A
#
# COMPACT_ATOMS: atom_id res chain seq x y z
N MET A 1 -12.98 -36.38 83.34
CA MET A 1 -14.17 -36.91 82.65
C MET A 1 -14.57 -35.95 81.52
N VAL A 2 -15.41 -36.42 80.60
CA VAL A 2 -15.86 -35.83 79.32
C VAL A 2 -17.36 -36.22 79.20
N PRO A 3 -18.29 -35.53 78.48
CA PRO A 3 -18.18 -34.42 77.50
C PRO A 3 -18.75 -33.07 78.06
N THR A 4 -19.45 -32.10 77.42
CA THR A 4 -20.18 -32.03 76.13
C THR A 4 -20.45 -30.59 75.61
N ARG A 5 -20.26 -30.41 74.28
CA ARG A 5 -21.00 -29.63 73.23
C ARG A 5 -21.95 -28.46 73.59
N SER A 6 -22.12 -27.41 72.75
CA SER A 6 -21.37 -26.95 71.56
C SER A 6 -21.87 -25.58 71.03
N PHE A 7 -20.95 -24.77 70.48
CA PHE A 7 -20.98 -23.99 69.20
C PHE A 7 -22.28 -23.34 68.68
N LEU A 8 -22.27 -22.18 68.00
CA LEU A 8 -21.27 -21.10 67.79
C LEU A 8 -21.94 -19.98 66.95
N LEU A 9 -21.63 -18.70 67.18
CA LEU A 9 -21.46 -17.70 66.11
C LEU A 9 -20.70 -16.47 66.63
N VAL A 10 -19.76 -15.92 65.86
CA VAL A 10 -19.00 -14.69 66.20
C VAL A 10 -18.75 -13.86 64.95
N LEU A 11 -19.00 -12.55 65.06
CA LEU A 11 -18.52 -11.49 64.18
C LEU A 11 -17.69 -10.52 65.03
N LEU A 12 -16.61 -9.96 64.48
CA LEU A 12 -16.02 -8.65 64.84
C LEU A 12 -14.86 -8.29 63.89
N ALA A 13 -14.41 -7.04 63.93
CA ALA A 13 -13.46 -6.45 62.97
C ALA A 13 -12.40 -5.57 63.67
N GLU A 14 -11.39 -5.14 62.90
CA GLU A 14 -10.36 -4.11 63.22
C GLU A 14 -9.34 -4.45 64.34
N ALA A 15 -8.10 -3.91 64.36
CA ALA A 15 -7.21 -3.34 63.32
C ALA A 15 -5.77 -3.18 63.88
N LEU A 16 -4.78 -2.85 63.02
CA LEU A 16 -3.41 -2.36 63.35
C LEU A 16 -2.47 -3.40 64.04
N TRP A 17 -1.13 -3.38 64.00
CA TRP A 17 -0.07 -2.56 63.33
C TRP A 17 1.19 -3.48 63.16
N LEU A 18 2.09 -3.33 62.17
CA LEU A 18 3.31 -2.48 62.24
C LEU A 18 4.21 -2.65 60.98
N CYS A 19 4.93 -1.58 60.60
CA CYS A 19 6.26 -1.47 59.92
C CYS A 19 6.93 -2.70 59.24
N ARG A 20 7.65 -2.59 58.11
CA ARG A 20 8.41 -1.52 57.37
C ARG A 20 8.64 -2.06 55.91
N SER A 21 9.11 -1.39 54.84
CA SER A 21 9.12 -0.04 54.21
C SER A 21 10.14 -0.12 53.00
N GLU A 22 10.75 0.86 52.31
CA GLU A 22 11.03 2.32 52.38
C GLU A 22 11.16 2.91 50.95
N ASP A 23 10.88 4.21 50.77
CA ASP A 23 11.08 5.01 49.54
C ASP A 23 12.51 5.59 49.46
N PRO A 24 13.09 5.84 48.26
CA PRO A 24 12.96 7.20 47.67
C PRO A 24 13.05 7.31 46.12
N GLU A 25 12.18 8.12 45.50
CA GLU A 25 12.50 9.45 44.94
C GLU A 25 11.39 9.94 44.00
N ALA A 26 10.90 11.17 44.24
CA ALA A 26 9.99 11.87 43.33
C ALA A 26 10.75 13.03 42.65
N SER A 27 11.20 12.80 41.42
CA SER A 27 11.83 13.81 40.55
C SER A 27 11.58 13.46 39.08
N LEU A 28 11.59 14.46 38.20
CA LEU A 28 11.24 14.42 36.76
C LEU A 28 9.74 14.41 36.39
N LEU A 29 9.01 15.42 36.89
CA LEU A 29 7.78 15.93 36.24
C LEU A 29 7.96 17.38 35.77
N ALA A 30 8.68 17.55 34.66
CA ALA A 30 8.77 18.78 33.88
C ALA A 30 9.29 18.42 32.47
N GLY A 31 8.48 18.61 31.42
CA GLY A 31 8.82 18.10 30.08
C GLY A 31 7.69 18.18 29.04
N ASP A 32 7.08 19.36 28.91
CA ASP A 32 6.40 19.85 27.69
C ASP A 32 5.28 18.97 27.06
N ASP A 33 4.20 18.73 27.81
CA ASP A 33 2.86 18.60 27.20
C ASP A 33 2.46 19.96 26.59
N ALA A 34 2.82 20.19 25.33
CA ALA A 34 2.59 21.46 24.62
C ALA A 34 1.13 21.65 24.16
N CYS A 35 0.20 21.74 25.11
CA CYS A 35 -1.21 22.08 24.91
C CYS A 35 -1.58 23.31 25.75
N THR A 36 -1.44 24.52 25.21
CA THR A 36 -1.83 25.77 25.89
C THR A 36 -2.85 26.59 25.10
N ASP A 37 -4.03 26.73 25.69
CA ASP A 37 -4.97 27.84 25.61
C ASP A 37 -5.47 28.30 24.23
N SER A 38 -6.52 27.65 23.74
CA SER A 38 -7.57 28.31 22.94
C SER A 38 -8.94 27.65 23.21
N GLU A 39 -10.01 28.43 23.33
CA GLU A 39 -11.29 28.01 23.96
C GLU A 39 -12.20 27.09 23.11
N GLU A 40 -11.74 26.56 21.98
CA GLU A 40 -12.45 25.53 21.18
C GLU A 40 -11.56 24.27 21.06
N GLY A 41 -11.60 23.41 22.07
CA GLY A 41 -10.68 22.26 22.20
C GLY A 41 -11.28 20.90 21.88
N GLU A 42 -10.65 20.16 20.96
CA GLU A 42 -10.78 18.71 20.81
C GLU A 42 -9.39 18.06 20.67
N CYS A 43 -8.89 17.44 21.75
CA CYS A 43 -7.71 16.57 21.69
C CYS A 43 -8.14 15.13 21.35
N SER A 44 -7.45 14.50 20.39
CA SER A 44 -7.75 13.14 19.95
C SER A 44 -7.44 12.11 21.05
N VAL A 45 -8.47 11.42 21.54
CA VAL A 45 -8.31 10.47 22.65
C VAL A 45 -7.70 9.15 22.16
N SER A 46 -6.37 9.04 22.26
CA SER A 46 -5.65 7.81 21.93
C SER A 46 -5.92 6.70 22.96
N LEU A 47 -6.01 5.45 22.46
CA LEU A 47 -5.85 4.12 23.10
C LEU A 47 -6.40 3.81 24.52
N ARG A 48 -6.33 4.72 25.47
CA ARG A 48 -6.76 4.56 26.86
C ARG A 48 -8.28 4.36 27.00
N GLN A 49 -9.09 5.07 26.20
CA GLN A 49 -10.54 4.83 26.15
C GLN A 49 -10.89 3.43 25.58
N LEU A 50 -10.14 2.94 24.59
CA LEU A 50 -10.33 1.59 24.04
C LEU A 50 -10.05 0.48 25.07
N ARG A 51 -9.12 0.71 26.01
CA ARG A 51 -8.89 -0.20 27.15
C ARG A 51 -10.00 -0.12 28.20
N LEU A 52 -10.47 1.09 28.53
CA LEU A 52 -11.49 1.29 29.57
C LEU A 52 -12.88 0.75 29.15
N GLY A 53 -13.32 1.01 27.91
CA GLY A 53 -14.62 0.53 27.43
C GLY A 53 -14.75 -1.00 27.44
N ARG A 54 -13.64 -1.72 27.24
CA ARG A 54 -13.59 -3.19 27.34
C ARG A 54 -13.85 -3.68 28.77
N GLN A 55 -13.21 -3.06 29.77
CA GLN A 55 -13.33 -3.47 31.17
C GLN A 55 -14.70 -3.17 31.80
N GLN A 56 -15.52 -2.31 31.18
CA GLN A 56 -16.90 -2.08 31.61
C GLN A 56 -17.88 -3.08 30.97
N ALA A 57 -17.69 -3.42 29.69
CA ALA A 57 -18.52 -4.43 29.02
C ALA A 57 -18.35 -5.84 29.62
N GLU A 58 -17.14 -6.21 30.03
CA GLU A 58 -16.83 -7.50 30.66
C GLU A 58 -17.38 -7.64 32.12
N ALA A 59 -18.19 -6.68 32.61
CA ALA A 59 -18.69 -6.62 33.99
C ALA A 59 -20.22 -6.64 34.17
N GLU A 60 -21.03 -6.48 33.11
CA GLU A 60 -22.49 -6.31 33.24
C GLU A 60 -23.35 -7.50 32.74
N GLU A 61 -22.79 -8.46 32.01
CA GLU A 61 -23.53 -9.65 31.54
C GLU A 61 -23.11 -10.92 32.27
N GLY A 62 -24.06 -11.58 32.94
CA GLY A 62 -23.87 -12.89 33.55
C GLY A 62 -25.14 -13.73 33.53
N TYR A 63 -25.21 -14.69 32.62
CA TYR A 63 -26.06 -15.88 32.75
C TYR A 63 -25.51 -17.09 31.97
N ASP A 64 -26.17 -18.24 32.09
CA ASP A 64 -25.67 -19.61 31.88
C ASP A 64 -25.01 -19.99 30.53
N GLN A 65 -24.25 -21.10 30.59
CA GLN A 65 -23.49 -21.69 29.50
C GLN A 65 -24.31 -22.65 28.63
N GLU A 66 -24.13 -22.60 27.30
CA GLU A 66 -24.24 -23.78 26.41
C GLU A 66 -23.31 -23.61 25.19
N GLU A 67 -23.08 -24.68 24.42
CA GLU A 67 -21.83 -24.87 23.65
C GLU A 67 -21.67 -24.02 22.37
N VAL A 68 -20.72 -23.06 22.38
CA VAL A 68 -19.98 -22.59 21.18
C VAL A 68 -18.54 -22.27 21.57
N GLU A 69 -17.53 -22.81 20.87
CA GLU A 69 -16.12 -22.44 21.11
C GLU A 69 -15.80 -21.04 20.54
N PRO A 70 -15.30 -20.09 21.37
CA PRO A 70 -14.91 -18.77 20.89
C PRO A 70 -13.53 -18.81 20.22
N VAL A 71 -13.45 -18.40 18.94
CA VAL A 71 -12.18 -18.22 18.24
C VAL A 71 -11.43 -17.04 18.87
N SER A 72 -10.37 -17.34 19.62
CA SER A 72 -9.56 -16.33 20.33
C SER A 72 -8.76 -15.46 19.35
N ILE A 73 -9.27 -14.25 19.06
CA ILE A 73 -8.56 -13.24 18.28
C ILE A 73 -7.65 -12.43 19.21
N VAL A 74 -6.38 -12.83 19.28
CA VAL A 74 -5.32 -12.02 19.87
C VAL A 74 -4.79 -11.06 18.81
N LEU A 75 -5.08 -9.76 18.96
CA LEU A 75 -4.45 -8.69 18.19
C LEU A 75 -3.19 -8.22 18.93
N PRO A 76 -1.96 -8.54 18.47
CA PRO A 76 -0.75 -7.96 19.02
C PRO A 76 -0.65 -6.49 18.59
N CYS A 77 -0.88 -5.58 19.53
CA CYS A 77 -0.48 -4.17 19.35
C CYS A 77 1.06 -4.07 19.31
N THR A 78 1.56 -3.03 18.66
CA THR A 78 3.01 -2.76 18.54
C THR A 78 3.68 -2.55 19.89
N GLU A 79 4.85 -3.17 20.10
CA GLU A 79 5.81 -2.80 21.15
C GLU A 79 7.09 -2.20 20.56
N GLN A 80 7.92 -1.63 21.45
CA GLN A 80 9.00 -0.71 21.13
C GLN A 80 10.24 -1.42 20.58
N SER A 81 10.87 -0.85 19.54
CA SER A 81 12.20 -1.26 19.08
C SER A 81 13.29 -0.30 19.59
N GLU A 82 13.86 -0.62 20.75
CA GLU A 82 15.22 -0.16 21.08
C GLU A 82 16.26 -0.91 20.22
N PHE A 83 17.55 -0.64 20.44
CA PHE A 83 18.71 -1.21 19.73
C PHE A 83 18.87 -0.81 18.25
N ALA A 84 19.38 0.42 18.07
CA ALA A 84 20.30 0.71 16.97
C ALA A 84 21.74 0.31 17.36
N ALA A 85 22.58 0.05 16.34
CA ALA A 85 24.04 -0.13 16.39
C ALA A 85 24.62 -1.30 17.23
N ASP A 86 25.03 -2.39 16.58
CA ASP A 86 26.47 -2.68 16.34
C ASP A 86 26.70 -4.08 15.73
N TYR A 87 27.11 -4.17 14.45
CA TYR A 87 27.78 -5.37 13.89
C TYR A 87 28.51 -5.13 12.55
N VAL A 88 29.58 -4.31 12.52
CA VAL A 88 30.48 -4.18 11.35
C VAL A 88 31.95 -4.35 11.73
N LYS A 89 32.28 -5.61 11.99
CA LYS A 89 33.57 -6.32 12.13
C LYS A 89 33.12 -7.74 12.53
N GLU A 90 33.58 -8.85 11.98
CA GLU A 90 34.84 -9.21 11.34
C GLU A 90 34.54 -10.53 10.58
N HIS A 91 34.93 -10.76 9.33
CA HIS A 91 36.10 -11.57 8.97
C HIS A 91 36.18 -11.68 7.44
N VAL A 92 37.40 -11.79 6.89
CA VAL A 92 37.67 -12.19 5.50
C VAL A 92 38.77 -13.26 5.53
N GLN A 93 38.57 -14.40 4.87
CA GLN A 93 39.65 -15.28 4.45
C GLN A 93 39.22 -16.23 3.31
N ASP A 94 40.21 -16.74 2.59
CA ASP A 94 40.08 -17.15 1.19
C ASP A 94 39.83 -18.65 0.99
N ILE A 95 39.20 -18.99 -0.15
CA ILE A 95 39.28 -20.32 -0.78
C ILE A 95 39.53 -20.13 -2.28
N GLU A 96 40.56 -20.81 -2.79
CA GLU A 96 41.11 -20.64 -4.14
C GLU A 96 40.20 -21.16 -5.26
N ALA A 97 40.72 -21.20 -6.50
CA ALA A 97 39.95 -21.48 -7.70
C ALA A 97 40.54 -22.61 -8.56
N GLU A 98 39.75 -23.67 -8.73
CA GLU A 98 39.86 -24.62 -9.83
C GLU A 98 38.72 -24.37 -10.84
N GLY A 99 38.91 -24.80 -12.10
CA GLY A 99 37.86 -24.79 -13.12
C GLY A 99 37.88 -23.60 -14.10
N ALA A 100 39.03 -23.33 -14.72
CA ALA A 100 39.12 -22.44 -15.88
C ALA A 100 39.85 -23.13 -17.04
N ASP A 101 39.09 -23.63 -18.03
CA ASP A 101 39.64 -24.04 -19.32
C ASP A 101 38.74 -23.56 -20.49
N ARG A 102 39.05 -22.34 -20.94
CA ARG A 102 38.85 -21.88 -22.31
C ARG A 102 40.09 -21.06 -22.65
N GLY A 103 40.92 -21.53 -23.58
CA GLY A 103 42.32 -21.12 -23.76
C GLY A 103 42.63 -19.63 -24.07
N CYS A 104 41.66 -18.72 -24.02
CA CYS A 104 41.88 -17.27 -24.09
C CYS A 104 41.59 -16.51 -22.77
N TRP A 105 41.25 -17.23 -21.69
CA TRP A 105 40.92 -16.63 -20.39
C TRP A 105 42.09 -16.60 -19.41
N GLN A 106 42.06 -15.64 -18.49
CA GLN A 106 43.07 -15.39 -17.47
C GLN A 106 42.43 -15.40 -16.08
N ALA A 107 42.96 -16.23 -15.18
CA ALA A 107 42.55 -16.25 -13.77
C ALA A 107 43.33 -15.20 -12.96
N ASN A 108 42.71 -14.72 -11.88
CA ASN A 108 43.25 -13.77 -10.90
C ASN A 108 43.72 -12.42 -11.49
N VAL A 109 43.10 -11.98 -12.58
CA VAL A 109 43.35 -10.70 -13.27
C VAL A 109 42.01 -10.05 -13.63
N TYR A 110 41.94 -8.71 -13.50
CA TYR A 110 40.90 -7.89 -14.13
C TYR A 110 41.51 -6.79 -14.99
N TYR A 111 40.73 -6.22 -15.89
CA TYR A 111 41.15 -5.12 -16.76
C TYR A 111 40.59 -3.78 -16.31
N ARG A 112 41.36 -2.70 -16.53
CA ARG A 112 41.02 -1.32 -16.16
C ARG A 112 41.41 -0.35 -17.27
N GLU A 113 40.60 0.68 -17.51
CA GLU A 113 40.89 1.69 -18.53
C GLU A 113 42.20 2.43 -18.26
N ALA A 114 42.87 2.90 -19.32
CA ALA A 114 44.10 3.70 -19.22
C ALA A 114 43.94 5.03 -18.45
N ASN A 115 42.69 5.52 -18.29
CA ASN A 115 42.36 6.68 -17.46
C ASN A 115 41.97 6.32 -16.01
N ASN A 116 42.21 5.08 -15.58
CA ASN A 116 41.81 4.50 -14.29
C ASN A 116 40.29 4.36 -14.05
N ALA A 117 39.42 4.50 -15.06
CA ALA A 117 38.03 4.05 -14.96
C ALA A 117 37.94 2.52 -14.88
N ILE A 118 36.97 2.00 -14.11
CA ILE A 118 36.77 0.55 -13.92
C ILE A 118 35.91 -0.09 -15.03
N THR A 119 35.28 0.71 -15.87
CA THR A 119 34.55 0.28 -17.07
C THR A 119 34.80 1.27 -18.21
N MET A 120 34.61 0.80 -19.44
CA MET A 120 34.63 1.67 -20.62
C MET A 120 33.45 2.68 -20.58
N PRO A 121 33.59 3.85 -21.22
CA PRO A 121 32.52 4.86 -21.26
C PRO A 121 31.18 4.30 -21.75
N GLY A 122 30.11 4.58 -21.01
CA GLY A 122 28.76 4.09 -21.32
C GLY A 122 28.42 2.70 -20.75
N THR A 123 29.38 1.97 -20.18
CA THR A 123 29.11 0.70 -19.47
C THR A 123 29.40 0.82 -17.96
N HIS A 124 28.87 -0.12 -17.19
CA HIS A 124 28.98 -0.17 -15.72
C HIS A 124 29.20 -1.62 -15.27
N ARG A 125 29.55 -1.85 -13.98
CA ARG A 125 29.69 -3.21 -13.43
C ARG A 125 28.33 -3.90 -13.43
N MET A 126 28.11 -4.76 -14.41
CA MET A 126 26.92 -5.62 -14.50
C MET A 126 27.01 -6.74 -13.46
N ARG A 127 25.89 -7.42 -13.19
CA ARG A 127 25.89 -8.72 -12.51
C ARG A 127 25.35 -9.78 -13.46
N LEU A 128 26.17 -10.77 -13.80
CA LEU A 128 25.89 -11.83 -14.76
C LEU A 128 26.13 -13.20 -14.09
N PRO A 129 25.50 -14.28 -14.55
CA PRO A 129 25.55 -15.57 -13.85
C PRO A 129 26.82 -16.39 -14.13
N SER A 130 27.62 -16.04 -15.16
CA SER A 130 28.82 -16.81 -15.52
C SER A 130 29.84 -15.99 -16.31
N PRO A 131 31.14 -16.39 -16.34
CA PRO A 131 32.16 -15.72 -17.14
C PRO A 131 31.92 -15.85 -18.65
N GLU A 132 31.29 -16.93 -19.13
CA GLU A 132 30.91 -17.09 -20.55
C GLU A 132 29.92 -16.00 -20.99
N ILE A 133 28.99 -15.64 -20.10
CA ILE A 133 27.98 -14.62 -20.37
C ILE A 133 28.58 -13.22 -20.22
N CYS A 134 29.58 -13.03 -19.36
CA CYS A 134 30.39 -11.80 -19.30
C CYS A 134 31.26 -11.62 -20.56
N GLN A 135 31.89 -12.69 -21.07
CA GLN A 135 32.54 -12.72 -22.38
C GLN A 135 31.55 -12.37 -23.49
N GLY A 136 30.40 -13.04 -23.54
CA GLY A 136 29.35 -12.80 -24.53
C GLY A 136 28.73 -11.40 -24.47
N ALA A 137 28.77 -10.72 -23.33
CA ALA A 137 28.40 -9.32 -23.20
C ALA A 137 29.46 -8.38 -23.82
N CYS A 138 30.75 -8.67 -23.60
CA CYS A 138 31.84 -7.96 -24.28
C CYS A 138 31.77 -8.15 -25.81
N ALA A 139 31.54 -9.38 -26.28
CA ALA A 139 31.36 -9.70 -27.71
C ALA A 139 30.32 -8.81 -28.43
N LYS A 140 29.27 -8.42 -27.68
CA LYS A 140 28.12 -7.65 -28.19
C LYS A 140 28.23 -6.15 -27.92
N THR A 141 29.26 -5.70 -27.20
CA THR A 141 29.44 -4.30 -26.80
C THR A 141 30.45 -3.61 -27.72
N PRO A 142 30.03 -2.66 -28.58
CA PRO A 142 30.94 -1.99 -29.52
C PRO A 142 32.11 -1.31 -28.80
N GLY A 143 33.34 -1.71 -29.15
CA GLY A 143 34.57 -1.18 -28.55
C GLY A 143 35.03 -1.88 -27.27
N CYS A 144 34.33 -2.90 -26.77
CA CYS A 144 34.84 -3.74 -25.68
C CYS A 144 36.03 -4.57 -26.17
N GLY A 145 37.15 -4.49 -25.46
CA GLY A 145 38.31 -5.35 -25.66
C GLY A 145 38.32 -6.52 -24.69
N HIS A 146 38.04 -6.25 -23.42
CA HIS A 146 38.23 -7.21 -22.32
C HIS A 146 37.03 -7.24 -21.36
N PHE A 147 36.59 -8.44 -21.01
CA PHE A 147 35.68 -8.69 -19.89
C PHE A 147 36.48 -9.01 -18.62
N SER A 148 35.87 -8.83 -17.44
CA SER A 148 36.42 -9.34 -16.16
C SER A 148 35.29 -9.72 -15.22
N PHE A 149 35.32 -10.95 -14.71
CA PHE A 149 34.22 -11.61 -14.01
C PHE A 149 34.64 -12.13 -12.63
N TRP A 150 33.94 -11.69 -11.59
CA TRP A 150 34.16 -12.08 -10.19
C TRP A 150 33.20 -13.18 -9.75
N ARG A 151 33.58 -13.98 -8.74
CA ARG A 151 32.71 -14.98 -8.09
C ARG A 151 31.43 -14.42 -7.46
N ASP A 152 31.31 -13.10 -7.22
CA ASP A 152 30.06 -12.45 -6.80
C ASP A 152 29.04 -12.27 -7.96
N GLY A 153 29.41 -12.66 -9.18
CA GLY A 153 28.67 -12.45 -10.43
C GLY A 153 29.00 -11.12 -11.12
N GLY A 154 29.86 -10.27 -10.53
CA GLY A 154 30.17 -8.97 -11.08
C GLY A 154 30.98 -9.06 -12.38
N CYS A 155 30.52 -8.35 -13.42
CA CYS A 155 31.14 -8.30 -14.73
C CYS A 155 31.51 -6.85 -15.09
N LEU A 156 32.79 -6.57 -15.30
CA LEU A 156 33.27 -5.32 -15.91
C LEU A 156 33.52 -5.54 -17.40
N LEU A 157 33.17 -4.54 -18.21
CA LEU A 157 33.57 -4.43 -19.61
C LEU A 157 34.51 -3.25 -19.79
N THR A 158 35.63 -3.48 -20.46
CA THR A 158 36.67 -2.46 -20.70
C THR A 158 37.17 -2.50 -22.14
N SER A 159 37.73 -1.39 -22.60
CA SER A 159 38.15 -1.18 -23.98
C SER A 159 39.38 -2.02 -24.37
N SER A 160 39.70 -2.04 -25.66
CA SER A 160 40.95 -2.62 -26.16
C SER A 160 42.22 -1.86 -25.71
N GLY A 161 42.07 -0.64 -25.17
CA GLY A 161 43.16 0.13 -24.54
C GLY A 161 43.30 -0.09 -23.03
N ALA A 162 42.51 -0.99 -22.45
CA ALA A 162 42.58 -1.33 -21.02
C ALA A 162 43.82 -2.18 -20.67
N HIS A 163 44.32 -2.04 -19.45
CA HIS A 163 45.48 -2.77 -18.94
C HIS A 163 45.07 -3.76 -17.84
N ALA A 164 45.82 -4.86 -17.72
CA ALA A 164 45.61 -5.90 -16.73
C ALA A 164 46.09 -5.48 -15.33
N ILE A 165 45.32 -5.83 -14.31
CA ILE A 165 45.62 -5.63 -12.89
C ILE A 165 45.36 -6.95 -12.13
N PRO A 166 46.33 -7.47 -11.34
CA PRO A 166 46.11 -8.66 -10.52
C PRO A 166 45.02 -8.47 -9.45
N HIS A 167 44.13 -9.45 -9.31
CA HIS A 167 43.11 -9.51 -8.25
C HIS A 167 42.61 -10.96 -8.10
N GLY A 168 42.70 -11.53 -6.89
CA GLY A 168 42.24 -12.91 -6.64
C GLY A 168 40.74 -13.12 -6.88
N GLY A 169 40.35 -14.33 -7.33
CA GLY A 169 38.94 -14.70 -7.49
C GLY A 169 38.22 -14.12 -8.72
N VAL A 170 38.98 -13.67 -9.71
CA VAL A 170 38.49 -13.09 -10.98
C VAL A 170 38.89 -13.97 -12.16
N VAL A 171 38.06 -14.02 -13.21
CA VAL A 171 38.36 -14.58 -14.53
C VAL A 171 38.12 -13.50 -15.58
N SER A 172 39.09 -13.21 -16.43
CA SER A 172 39.02 -12.19 -17.48
C SER A 172 39.45 -12.73 -18.84
N GLY A 173 39.25 -11.96 -19.91
CA GLY A 173 39.65 -12.34 -21.26
C GLY A 173 39.06 -11.44 -22.34
N PRO A 174 39.34 -11.69 -23.63
CA PRO A 174 38.77 -10.94 -24.74
C PRO A 174 37.30 -11.30 -24.96
N GLY A 175 36.56 -10.42 -25.64
CA GLY A 175 35.13 -10.61 -25.93
C GLY A 175 34.77 -11.87 -26.72
N SER A 176 35.72 -12.50 -27.43
CA SER A 176 35.54 -13.85 -27.97
C SER A 176 36.88 -14.59 -27.99
N CYS A 177 36.86 -15.90 -27.69
CA CYS A 177 37.97 -16.79 -28.03
C CYS A 177 37.83 -17.22 -29.48
N THR A 178 38.33 -16.42 -30.43
CA THR A 178 38.49 -16.84 -31.82
C THR A 178 39.97 -17.08 -32.12
N ASP A 179 40.30 -18.29 -32.56
CA ASP A 179 41.50 -18.52 -33.36
C ASP A 179 41.47 -17.65 -34.62
N ALA A 180 42.64 -17.29 -35.13
CA ALA A 180 42.81 -16.02 -35.85
C ALA A 180 42.04 -15.87 -37.19
N ALA A 181 41.52 -14.64 -37.38
CA ALA A 181 41.16 -13.96 -38.63
C ALA A 181 39.81 -14.32 -39.34
N GLY A 182 39.14 -13.28 -39.86
CA GLY A 182 38.13 -13.44 -40.92
C GLY A 182 36.90 -12.52 -40.82
N ALA A 183 36.82 -11.53 -41.70
CA ALA A 183 35.80 -10.48 -41.78
C ALA A 183 34.32 -10.95 -41.97
N GLY A 184 33.37 -10.05 -41.67
CA GLY A 184 31.97 -10.17 -42.13
C GLY A 184 30.95 -9.45 -41.22
N ALA A 185 30.50 -8.26 -41.61
CA ALA A 185 29.45 -7.53 -40.88
C ALA A 185 28.09 -7.69 -41.57
N SER A 186 27.04 -7.93 -40.78
CA SER A 186 25.64 -7.70 -41.17
C SER A 186 24.87 -7.12 -39.97
N ALA A 187 23.99 -6.14 -40.23
CA ALA A 187 23.31 -5.41 -39.18
C ALA A 187 21.98 -6.07 -38.79
N GLY A 188 21.83 -6.42 -37.51
CA GLY A 188 20.53 -6.68 -36.91
C GLY A 188 19.73 -5.39 -36.72
N PRO A 189 18.39 -5.45 -36.60
CA PRO A 189 17.55 -4.26 -36.56
C PRO A 189 17.78 -3.41 -35.30
N THR A 190 17.99 -2.11 -35.49
CA THR A 190 18.06 -1.13 -34.41
C THR A 190 16.68 -0.90 -33.81
N TYR A 191 16.42 -1.49 -32.64
CA TYR A 191 15.27 -1.09 -31.81
C TYR A 191 15.55 0.25 -31.16
N THR A 192 15.12 1.33 -31.83
CA THR A 192 14.98 2.63 -31.18
C THR A 192 13.92 2.52 -30.08
N TYR A 193 14.28 2.85 -28.84
CA TYR A 193 13.28 3.06 -27.79
C TYR A 193 12.49 4.34 -28.11
N THR A 194 11.40 4.18 -28.84
CA THR A 194 10.33 5.17 -28.86
C THR A 194 9.71 5.16 -27.47
N ALA A 195 9.66 6.31 -26.80
CA ALA A 195 8.88 6.44 -25.58
C ALA A 195 7.41 6.02 -25.86
N PRO A 196 6.69 5.45 -24.88
CA PRO A 196 5.26 5.20 -25.04
C PRO A 196 4.58 6.49 -25.50
N SER A 197 3.74 6.39 -26.54
CA SER A 197 3.08 7.54 -27.16
C SER A 197 2.47 8.44 -26.10
N VAL A 198 2.83 9.73 -26.11
CA VAL A 198 2.38 10.73 -25.13
C VAL A 198 0.89 10.56 -24.90
N MET A 199 0.51 10.12 -23.69
CA MET A 199 -0.89 9.90 -23.36
C MET A 199 -1.65 11.22 -23.51
N THR A 200 -2.56 11.28 -24.49
CA THR A 200 -3.27 12.50 -24.84
C THR A 200 -4.26 12.85 -23.74
N VAL A 201 -3.85 13.77 -22.87
CA VAL A 201 -4.70 14.34 -21.83
C VAL A 201 -5.80 15.18 -22.51
N LYS A 202 -7.06 14.83 -22.26
CA LYS A 202 -8.25 15.39 -22.94
C LYS A 202 -9.33 15.77 -21.92
N ALA A 203 -10.13 16.79 -22.20
CA ALA A 203 -11.28 17.15 -21.37
C ALA A 203 -12.20 15.94 -21.13
N ARG A 204 -12.62 15.73 -19.88
CA ARG A 204 -13.43 14.58 -19.47
C ARG A 204 -14.39 14.98 -18.34
N GLY A 205 -15.59 14.42 -18.35
CA GLY A 205 -16.62 14.78 -17.37
C GLY A 205 -17.10 16.25 -17.45
N GLY A 206 -16.92 16.92 -18.59
CA GLY A 206 -17.20 18.36 -18.72
C GLY A 206 -16.12 19.27 -18.09
N LEU A 207 -15.03 18.69 -17.59
CA LEU A 207 -13.91 19.41 -16.99
C LEU A 207 -12.66 19.31 -17.88
N GLU A 208 -12.02 20.45 -18.12
CA GLU A 208 -10.67 20.50 -18.67
C GLU A 208 -9.65 19.86 -17.70
N PRO A 209 -8.47 19.44 -18.18
CA PRO A 209 -7.40 19.01 -17.29
C PRO A 209 -7.06 20.13 -16.29
N PRO A 210 -6.85 19.80 -15.00
CA PRO A 210 -6.60 20.81 -13.98
C PRO A 210 -5.24 21.50 -14.21
N LYS A 211 -5.06 22.65 -13.56
CA LYS A 211 -3.75 23.32 -13.45
C LYS A 211 -3.00 22.85 -12.21
N GLU A 212 -3.74 22.63 -11.13
CA GLU A 212 -3.26 22.31 -9.78
C GLU A 212 -4.12 21.19 -9.16
N VAL A 213 -3.52 20.37 -8.31
CA VAL A 213 -4.15 19.18 -7.68
C VAL A 213 -5.44 19.46 -6.93
N GLN A 214 -5.58 20.65 -6.33
CA GLN A 214 -6.76 21.01 -5.54
C GLN A 214 -7.88 21.69 -6.36
N GLN A 215 -7.68 21.94 -7.67
CA GLN A 215 -8.61 22.72 -8.50
C GLN A 215 -10.05 22.15 -8.53
N TYR A 216 -10.20 20.84 -8.36
CA TYR A 216 -11.49 20.14 -8.36
C TYR A 216 -11.76 19.38 -7.05
N ASN A 217 -11.10 19.74 -5.95
CA ASN A 217 -11.43 19.20 -4.63
C ASN A 217 -12.89 19.55 -4.27
N GLY A 218 -13.67 18.54 -3.92
CA GLY A 218 -15.10 18.65 -3.63
C GLY A 218 -16.02 18.76 -4.85
N VAL A 219 -15.54 18.44 -6.05
CA VAL A 219 -16.38 18.44 -7.26
C VAL A 219 -17.39 17.29 -7.25
N ALA A 220 -18.55 17.51 -7.85
CA ALA A 220 -19.44 16.42 -8.26
C ALA A 220 -19.03 15.95 -9.66
N TRP A 221 -18.48 14.74 -9.77
CA TRP A 221 -18.23 14.11 -11.06
C TRP A 221 -19.59 13.76 -11.71
N PRO A 222 -19.72 13.85 -13.06
CA PRO A 222 -21.04 13.81 -13.69
C PRO A 222 -21.86 12.58 -13.36
N THR A 223 -23.16 12.79 -13.13
CA THR A 223 -24.12 11.76 -12.74
C THR A 223 -24.11 10.58 -13.71
N MET A 224 -23.76 9.42 -13.19
CA MET A 224 -23.78 8.16 -13.93
C MET A 224 -25.24 7.67 -13.99
N LYS A 225 -25.77 7.43 -15.19
CA LYS A 225 -27.15 6.96 -15.37
C LYS A 225 -27.14 5.51 -15.85
N ILE A 226 -27.70 4.60 -15.06
CA ILE A 226 -27.86 3.19 -15.39
C ILE A 226 -29.29 2.99 -15.89
N ALA A 227 -29.44 2.87 -17.20
CA ALA A 227 -30.76 2.81 -17.85
C ALA A 227 -31.38 1.39 -17.83
N ASP A 228 -30.54 0.36 -17.77
CA ASP A 228 -30.98 -1.04 -17.74
C ASP A 228 -31.59 -1.37 -16.37
N GLN A 229 -32.88 -1.69 -16.32
CA GLN A 229 -33.50 -2.18 -15.09
C GLN A 229 -33.06 -3.62 -14.80
N LYS A 230 -32.40 -3.83 -13.66
CA LYS A 230 -31.93 -5.13 -13.16
C LYS A 230 -32.64 -5.47 -11.85
N LYS A 231 -32.73 -6.77 -11.52
CA LYS A 231 -33.20 -7.24 -10.21
C LYS A 231 -32.25 -6.81 -9.08
N GLU A 232 -30.95 -6.87 -9.37
CA GLU A 232 -29.82 -6.55 -8.49
C GLU A 232 -28.81 -5.79 -9.33
N TYR A 233 -28.17 -4.77 -8.76
CA TYR A 233 -27.04 -4.05 -9.35
C TYR A 233 -25.77 -4.38 -8.58
N HIS A 234 -24.62 -4.15 -9.17
CA HIS A 234 -23.34 -4.57 -8.60
C HIS A 234 -22.32 -3.43 -8.64
N MET A 235 -21.58 -3.23 -7.56
CA MET A 235 -20.32 -2.48 -7.56
C MET A 235 -19.27 -3.34 -6.86
N PHE A 236 -18.04 -3.37 -7.36
CA PHE A 236 -16.96 -4.10 -6.70
C PHE A 236 -16.07 -3.13 -5.93
N ALA A 237 -15.63 -3.49 -4.72
CA ALA A 237 -14.71 -2.69 -3.92
C ALA A 237 -13.36 -3.39 -3.70
N ILE A 238 -12.27 -2.63 -3.79
CA ILE A 238 -10.89 -3.09 -3.59
C ILE A 238 -10.02 -1.94 -3.06
N GLY A 239 -8.97 -2.27 -2.30
CA GLY A 239 -7.91 -1.34 -1.88
C GLY A 239 -6.59 -2.08 -1.78
N ASP A 240 -5.50 -1.36 -1.53
CA ASP A 240 -4.23 -1.94 -1.11
C ASP A 240 -3.67 -2.91 -2.17
N TRP A 241 -3.52 -2.40 -3.40
CA TRP A 241 -3.06 -3.13 -4.58
C TRP A 241 -1.85 -2.48 -5.28
N GLY A 242 -1.36 -3.11 -6.33
CA GLY A 242 -0.38 -2.49 -7.22
C GLY A 242 1.06 -2.43 -6.73
N SER A 243 1.61 -3.58 -6.31
CA SER A 243 3.06 -3.69 -6.06
C SER A 243 3.89 -3.28 -7.28
N LEU A 244 4.97 -2.53 -7.07
CA LEU A 244 5.81 -1.97 -8.14
C LEU A 244 6.36 -3.03 -9.13
N VAL A 245 5.74 -3.07 -10.31
CA VAL A 245 6.15 -3.84 -11.50
C VAL A 245 7.37 -3.21 -12.22
N GLY A 246 8.31 -2.66 -11.44
CA GLY A 246 9.60 -2.09 -11.90
C GLY A 246 9.55 -0.75 -12.64
N THR A 247 10.74 -0.18 -12.86
CA THR A 247 10.95 1.02 -13.70
C THR A 247 12.25 0.95 -14.51
N HIS A 248 12.43 -0.14 -15.26
CA HIS A 248 13.18 -0.13 -16.51
C HIS A 248 12.25 -0.62 -17.62
N PRO A 249 12.30 -0.07 -18.85
CA PRO A 249 11.40 -0.47 -19.93
C PRO A 249 11.65 -1.94 -20.33
N GLY A 250 10.90 -2.86 -19.72
CA GLY A 250 10.92 -4.29 -20.00
C GLY A 250 11.29 -5.23 -18.83
N GLN A 251 11.65 -4.75 -17.64
CA GLN A 251 12.00 -5.64 -16.50
C GLN A 251 11.53 -5.14 -15.12
N MET A 252 10.97 -6.06 -14.33
CA MET A 252 10.49 -5.83 -12.96
C MET A 252 11.60 -6.07 -11.94
N VAL A 253 11.76 -5.20 -10.94
CA VAL A 253 12.69 -5.43 -9.83
C VAL A 253 12.15 -4.81 -8.54
N GLN A 254 11.58 -5.63 -7.65
CA GLN A 254 11.23 -5.19 -6.28
C GLN A 254 12.36 -5.45 -5.27
N TYR A 255 13.24 -6.43 -5.55
CA TYR A 255 14.37 -6.79 -4.67
C TYR A 255 15.70 -6.78 -5.43
N LYS A 256 16.76 -6.34 -4.73
CA LYS A 256 18.07 -5.97 -5.26
C LYS A 256 18.81 -7.15 -5.92
N GLY A 257 18.57 -7.37 -7.21
CA GLY A 257 19.26 -8.37 -8.03
C GLY A 257 18.38 -9.32 -8.86
N GLY A 258 17.05 -9.16 -8.83
CA GLY A 258 16.16 -9.94 -9.70
C GLY A 258 16.36 -9.63 -11.18
N GLN A 259 16.33 -10.67 -12.03
CA GLN A 259 16.24 -10.57 -13.50
C GLN A 259 14.96 -11.24 -14.06
N THR A 260 14.05 -11.65 -13.17
CA THR A 260 12.74 -12.21 -13.49
C THR A 260 11.65 -11.21 -13.11
N ASN A 261 10.41 -11.47 -13.54
CA ASN A 261 9.24 -10.82 -12.96
C ASN A 261 9.32 -10.92 -11.42
N GLY A 262 9.18 -9.79 -10.72
CA GLY A 262 9.09 -9.76 -9.27
C GLY A 262 7.71 -10.23 -8.79
N PRO A 263 7.52 -10.42 -7.48
CA PRO A 263 6.19 -10.68 -6.96
C PRO A 263 5.28 -9.47 -7.20
N HIS A 264 4.00 -9.74 -7.39
CA HIS A 264 2.96 -8.71 -7.50
C HIS A 264 2.52 -8.17 -6.13
N THR A 265 3.38 -8.33 -5.11
CA THR A 265 3.08 -8.14 -3.69
C THR A 265 4.36 -7.80 -2.92
N MET A 266 4.37 -6.66 -2.23
CA MET A 266 5.48 -6.23 -1.37
C MET A 266 5.60 -7.11 -0.11
N ALA A 267 6.82 -7.56 0.21
CA ALA A 267 7.14 -8.17 1.49
C ALA A 267 6.95 -7.16 2.64
N ARG A 268 6.07 -7.48 3.59
CA ARG A 268 5.88 -6.81 4.89
C ARG A 268 5.85 -7.86 6.00
N TRP A 269 6.12 -7.47 7.24
CA TRP A 269 5.99 -8.34 8.40
C TRP A 269 4.58 -8.98 8.49
N ARG A 270 4.52 -10.21 9.01
CA ARG A 270 3.28 -10.96 9.30
C ARG A 270 3.48 -11.74 10.60
N GLY A 271 2.72 -11.40 11.64
CA GLY A 271 2.85 -12.01 12.96
C GLY A 271 4.31 -11.99 13.48
N GLY A 272 4.82 -13.15 13.89
CA GLY A 272 6.20 -13.30 14.39
C GLY A 272 7.32 -13.27 13.33
N CYS A 273 7.02 -12.87 12.08
CA CYS A 273 8.00 -12.77 11.01
C CYS A 273 8.16 -11.32 10.56
N ASN A 274 9.39 -10.79 10.67
CA ASN A 274 9.73 -9.42 10.28
C ASN A 274 9.83 -9.26 8.74
N THR A 275 9.85 -8.01 8.28
CA THR A 275 9.89 -7.62 6.87
C THR A 275 11.10 -8.19 6.10
N ASP A 276 12.27 -8.32 6.72
CA ASP A 276 13.49 -8.82 6.05
C ASP A 276 13.45 -10.34 5.91
N THR A 277 12.99 -11.07 6.93
CA THR A 277 12.75 -12.52 6.84
C THR A 277 11.64 -12.84 5.84
N MET A 278 10.57 -12.04 5.79
CA MET A 278 9.56 -12.17 4.74
C MET A 278 10.16 -11.92 3.35
N ARG A 279 11.06 -10.93 3.20
CA ARG A 279 11.75 -10.68 1.92
C ARG A 279 12.56 -11.90 1.45
N SER A 280 13.23 -12.60 2.35
CA SER A 280 13.90 -13.88 2.04
C SER A 280 12.92 -14.95 1.55
N CYS A 281 11.73 -15.07 2.17
CA CYS A 281 10.67 -15.96 1.68
C CYS A 281 10.25 -15.64 0.23
N PHE A 282 10.05 -14.35 -0.08
CA PHE A 282 9.76 -13.88 -1.44
C PHE A 282 10.93 -14.03 -2.43
N ALA A 283 12.17 -14.11 -1.95
CA ALA A 283 13.36 -14.38 -2.76
C ALA A 283 13.56 -15.86 -3.10
N GLY A 284 12.75 -16.77 -2.53
CA GLY A 284 12.90 -18.22 -2.68
C GLY A 284 13.95 -18.85 -1.77
N GLU A 285 14.38 -18.13 -0.73
CA GLU A 285 15.28 -18.63 0.30
C GLU A 285 14.53 -19.50 1.34
N SER A 286 15.24 -20.02 2.35
CA SER A 286 14.63 -20.82 3.41
C SER A 286 13.65 -19.97 4.24
N CYS A 287 12.35 -20.19 4.05
CA CYS A 287 11.30 -19.45 4.74
C CYS A 287 10.88 -20.11 6.07
N PRO A 288 10.96 -19.43 7.22
CA PRO A 288 10.47 -19.94 8.49
C PRO A 288 8.95 -20.12 8.49
N LYS A 289 8.46 -21.21 9.11
CA LYS A 289 7.00 -21.46 9.26
C LYS A 289 6.27 -20.32 9.98
N SER A 290 6.93 -19.61 10.89
CA SER A 290 6.38 -18.42 11.58
C SER A 290 5.99 -17.28 10.64
N CYS A 291 6.50 -17.25 9.41
CA CYS A 291 6.09 -16.28 8.38
C CYS A 291 4.73 -16.61 7.76
N ASN A 292 4.23 -17.85 7.89
CA ASN A 292 2.98 -18.29 7.26
C ASN A 292 2.90 -17.87 5.77
N TYR A 293 4.04 -17.94 5.07
CA TYR A 293 4.17 -17.54 3.66
C TYR A 293 3.72 -18.69 2.76
N VAL A 294 2.78 -18.41 1.87
CA VAL A 294 2.20 -19.38 0.94
C VAL A 294 2.61 -18.95 -0.48
N PRO A 295 3.62 -19.58 -1.10
CA PRO A 295 4.29 -19.04 -2.28
C PRO A 295 3.35 -18.62 -3.42
N ASP A 296 2.36 -19.44 -3.78
CA ASP A 296 1.42 -19.11 -4.85
C ASP A 296 0.45 -17.98 -4.52
N ALA A 297 0.08 -17.83 -3.24
CA ALA A 297 -0.85 -16.81 -2.79
C ALA A 297 -0.15 -15.47 -2.59
N ASP A 298 0.97 -15.48 -1.86
CA ASP A 298 1.73 -14.29 -1.49
C ASP A 298 2.55 -13.71 -2.65
N TYR A 299 3.23 -14.53 -3.47
CA TYR A 299 4.05 -14.01 -4.58
C TYR A 299 3.20 -13.34 -5.68
N ARG A 300 1.92 -13.71 -5.79
CA ARG A 300 1.03 -13.33 -6.91
C ARG A 300 -0.28 -12.70 -6.45
N ALA A 301 -0.36 -12.16 -5.23
CA ALA A 301 -1.64 -11.84 -4.59
C ALA A 301 -2.53 -10.94 -5.46
N GLN A 302 -2.01 -9.80 -5.96
CA GLN A 302 -2.78 -8.91 -6.84
C GLN A 302 -3.29 -9.62 -8.11
N VAL A 303 -2.47 -10.46 -8.74
CA VAL A 303 -2.86 -11.19 -9.97
C VAL A 303 -3.89 -12.27 -9.67
N ASN A 304 -3.79 -12.94 -8.52
CA ASN A 304 -4.79 -13.91 -8.07
C ASN A 304 -6.14 -13.23 -7.79
N VAL A 305 -6.13 -12.10 -7.06
CA VAL A 305 -7.32 -11.26 -6.80
C VAL A 305 -7.93 -10.77 -8.12
N ALA A 306 -7.14 -10.19 -9.02
CA ALA A 306 -7.61 -9.72 -10.32
C ALA A 306 -8.17 -10.86 -11.20
N THR A 307 -7.59 -12.06 -11.17
CA THR A 307 -8.09 -13.23 -11.91
C THR A 307 -9.48 -13.65 -11.42
N THR A 308 -9.67 -13.72 -10.10
CA THR A 308 -10.97 -14.06 -9.51
C THR A 308 -11.98 -12.93 -9.70
N MET A 309 -11.56 -11.67 -9.54
CA MET A 309 -12.38 -10.48 -9.80
C MET A 309 -12.92 -10.48 -11.24
N LYS A 310 -12.09 -10.78 -12.26
CA LYS A 310 -12.54 -10.90 -13.66
C LYS A 310 -13.62 -11.96 -13.86
N LYS A 311 -13.48 -13.12 -13.21
CA LYS A 311 -14.49 -14.19 -13.28
C LYS A 311 -15.83 -13.69 -12.73
N PHE A 312 -15.82 -13.10 -11.53
CA PHE A 312 -17.04 -12.53 -10.93
C PHE A 312 -17.58 -11.36 -11.77
N ALA A 313 -16.73 -10.48 -12.31
CA ALA A 313 -17.15 -9.33 -13.12
C ALA A 313 -17.89 -9.76 -14.41
N LYS A 314 -17.44 -10.84 -15.05
CA LYS A 314 -18.12 -11.44 -16.22
C LYS A 314 -19.52 -11.95 -15.89
N GLU A 315 -19.70 -12.53 -14.70
CA GLU A 315 -20.98 -13.09 -14.23
C GLU A 315 -21.92 -11.99 -13.71
N ARG A 316 -21.41 -11.08 -12.87
CA ARG A 316 -22.15 -10.05 -12.11
C ARG A 316 -22.35 -8.73 -12.86
N LYS A 317 -21.44 -8.41 -13.79
CA LYS A 317 -21.43 -7.18 -14.60
C LYS A 317 -21.54 -5.90 -13.77
N PRO A 318 -20.59 -5.64 -12.84
CA PRO A 318 -20.61 -4.45 -12.00
C PRO A 318 -20.69 -3.15 -12.82
N ASP A 319 -21.36 -2.15 -12.28
CA ASP A 319 -21.58 -0.85 -12.92
C ASP A 319 -20.42 0.12 -12.71
N LEU A 320 -19.73 0.02 -11.57
CA LEU A 320 -18.48 0.71 -11.27
C LEU A 320 -17.61 -0.09 -10.29
N TYR A 321 -16.39 0.38 -10.10
CA TYR A 321 -15.45 -0.09 -9.09
C TYR A 321 -15.18 1.02 -8.08
N ILE A 322 -15.25 0.70 -6.79
CA ILE A 322 -14.84 1.56 -5.67
C ILE A 322 -13.41 1.17 -5.28
N ASN A 323 -12.49 2.13 -5.34
CA ASN A 323 -11.08 1.91 -5.08
C ASN A 323 -10.62 2.79 -3.91
N VAL A 324 -10.24 2.17 -2.79
CA VAL A 324 -9.92 2.85 -1.51
C VAL A 324 -8.45 3.24 -1.34
N GLY A 325 -7.71 3.40 -2.44
CA GLY A 325 -6.33 3.89 -2.39
C GLY A 325 -5.32 2.83 -1.98
N ASP A 326 -4.09 3.29 -1.79
CA ASP A 326 -2.87 2.48 -1.90
C ASP A 326 -2.87 1.75 -3.24
N ASN A 327 -2.83 2.57 -4.29
CA ASN A 327 -2.91 2.14 -5.69
C ASN A 327 -1.56 1.62 -6.20
N PHE A 328 -0.45 2.05 -5.57
CA PHE A 328 0.91 1.74 -5.99
C PHE A 328 1.91 1.59 -4.82
N TYR A 329 2.27 0.36 -4.45
CA TYR A 329 3.29 0.08 -3.42
C TYR A 329 4.72 0.08 -3.95
N TRP A 330 5.72 0.51 -3.19
CA TRP A 330 5.66 0.93 -1.77
C TRP A 330 5.61 2.45 -1.59
N GLY A 331 5.71 3.22 -2.66
CA GLY A 331 5.87 4.67 -2.60
C GLY A 331 5.36 5.32 -3.88
N GLY A 332 4.09 5.06 -4.18
CA GLY A 332 3.31 5.67 -5.23
C GLY A 332 3.79 5.33 -6.64
N VAL A 333 3.44 6.22 -7.56
CA VAL A 333 4.07 6.27 -8.88
C VAL A 333 5.55 6.63 -8.67
N ASN A 334 6.47 5.83 -9.22
CA ASN A 334 7.91 5.90 -8.93
C ASN A 334 8.63 7.05 -9.67
N THR A 335 8.12 8.26 -9.48
CA THR A 335 8.70 9.53 -9.88
C THR A 335 8.27 10.62 -8.90
N ALA A 336 8.81 11.83 -9.03
CA ALA A 336 8.42 12.94 -8.15
C ALA A 336 7.15 13.63 -8.66
N CYS A 337 6.41 14.25 -7.74
CA CYS A 337 5.39 15.24 -8.07
C CYS A 337 5.97 16.44 -8.85
N GLY A 338 5.10 17.26 -9.44
CA GLY A 338 5.47 18.47 -10.17
C GLY A 338 5.50 18.32 -11.69
N THR A 339 5.07 17.18 -12.25
CA THR A 339 4.81 17.08 -13.69
C THR A 339 3.52 17.85 -14.01
N PRO A 340 3.52 18.83 -14.95
CA PRO A 340 2.35 19.66 -15.23
C PRO A 340 1.07 18.86 -15.45
N MET A 341 -0.01 19.24 -14.75
CA MET A 341 -1.27 18.49 -14.65
C MET A 341 -1.98 18.22 -15.99
N ASN A 342 -1.60 18.91 -17.07
CA ASN A 342 -2.06 18.63 -18.44
C ASN A 342 -1.17 17.64 -19.22
N LYS A 343 -0.28 16.91 -18.54
CA LYS A 343 0.63 15.90 -19.09
C LYS A 343 0.75 14.70 -18.15
N ILE A 344 0.91 13.52 -18.74
CA ILE A 344 1.29 12.30 -18.02
C ILE A 344 2.80 12.08 -18.16
N HIS A 345 3.51 11.90 -17.06
CA HIS A 345 4.93 11.56 -17.03
C HIS A 345 5.14 10.14 -17.60
N PRO A 346 6.22 9.85 -18.38
CA PRO A 346 6.40 8.53 -18.98
C PRO A 346 6.45 7.37 -17.98
N VAL A 347 6.93 7.61 -16.74
CA VAL A 347 6.89 6.61 -15.66
C VAL A 347 5.45 6.37 -15.18
N THR A 348 4.63 7.41 -15.02
CA THR A 348 3.19 7.29 -14.72
C THR A 348 2.49 6.46 -15.79
N ALA A 349 2.68 6.82 -17.06
CA ALA A 349 2.07 6.11 -18.19
C ALA A 349 2.45 4.62 -18.21
N HIS A 350 3.72 4.29 -17.97
CA HIS A 350 4.18 2.90 -17.89
C HIS A 350 3.62 2.17 -16.67
N GLN A 351 3.70 2.77 -15.48
CA GLN A 351 3.29 2.14 -14.23
C GLN A 351 1.78 1.87 -14.18
N PHE A 352 0.95 2.83 -14.59
CA PHE A 352 -0.48 2.58 -14.80
C PHE A 352 -0.73 1.51 -15.88
N THR A 353 0.04 1.49 -16.98
CA THR A 353 -0.12 0.46 -18.01
C THR A 353 0.14 -0.95 -17.47
N GLU A 354 1.25 -1.18 -16.76
CA GLU A 354 1.59 -2.52 -16.28
C GLU A 354 0.76 -2.97 -15.07
N ILE A 355 0.43 -2.05 -14.14
CA ILE A 355 -0.15 -2.39 -12.84
C ILE A 355 -1.69 -2.26 -12.83
N PHE A 356 -2.26 -1.40 -13.67
CA PHE A 356 -3.70 -1.14 -13.72
C PHE A 356 -4.34 -1.55 -15.06
N GLU A 357 -3.86 -1.03 -16.19
CA GLU A 357 -4.49 -1.20 -17.52
C GLU A 357 -4.24 -2.57 -18.16
N LYS A 358 -3.24 -3.33 -17.71
CA LYS A 358 -3.06 -4.76 -18.09
C LYS A 358 -3.68 -5.72 -17.08
N VAL A 359 -3.58 -5.40 -15.78
CA VAL A 359 -4.06 -6.28 -14.69
C VAL A 359 -5.58 -6.35 -14.66
N TYR A 360 -6.30 -5.23 -14.72
CA TYR A 360 -7.76 -5.18 -14.57
C TYR A 360 -8.45 -4.96 -15.92
N THR A 361 -8.66 -6.07 -16.64
CA THR A 361 -9.17 -6.13 -18.02
C THR A 361 -10.09 -7.33 -18.25
N GLY A 362 -11.03 -7.22 -19.19
CA GLY A 362 -11.95 -8.26 -19.63
C GLY A 362 -13.43 -7.97 -19.36
N ASP A 363 -14.30 -8.92 -19.72
CA ASP A 363 -15.76 -8.83 -19.55
C ASP A 363 -16.18 -8.33 -18.16
N GLY A 364 -16.92 -7.21 -18.11
CA GLY A 364 -17.38 -6.59 -16.86
C GLY A 364 -16.33 -5.76 -16.11
N VAL A 365 -15.10 -5.67 -16.61
CA VAL A 365 -14.04 -4.79 -16.11
C VAL A 365 -13.75 -3.66 -17.12
N ASP A 366 -13.69 -4.01 -18.41
CA ASP A 366 -13.37 -3.06 -19.48
C ASP A 366 -14.41 -1.93 -19.59
N GLY A 367 -13.92 -0.69 -19.70
CA GLY A 367 -14.76 0.52 -19.82
C GLY A 367 -15.57 0.91 -18.57
N LYS A 368 -15.58 0.09 -17.51
CA LYS A 368 -16.26 0.41 -16.25
C LYS A 368 -15.43 1.41 -15.43
N PRO A 369 -16.03 2.47 -14.86
CA PRO A 369 -15.29 3.49 -14.13
C PRO A 369 -14.76 2.96 -12.78
N TRP A 370 -13.55 3.39 -12.42
CA TRP A 370 -12.89 3.13 -11.13
C TRP A 370 -12.81 4.44 -10.35
N LEU A 371 -13.70 4.61 -9.38
CA LEU A 371 -13.70 5.76 -8.46
C LEU A 371 -12.57 5.53 -7.44
N SER A 372 -11.52 6.34 -7.48
CA SER A 372 -10.30 6.12 -6.69
C SER A 372 -10.04 7.24 -5.69
N VAL A 373 -9.42 6.90 -4.56
CA VAL A 373 -8.78 7.85 -3.63
C VAL A 373 -7.28 7.57 -3.55
N LEU A 374 -6.56 8.41 -2.79
CA LEU A 374 -5.16 8.21 -2.44
C LEU A 374 -5.04 7.51 -1.08
N GLY A 375 -4.15 6.53 -0.98
CA GLY A 375 -3.69 5.98 0.31
C GLY A 375 -2.35 6.59 0.74
N ASN A 376 -1.82 6.17 1.89
CA ASN A 376 -0.60 6.79 2.42
C ASN A 376 0.62 6.40 1.57
N HIS A 377 0.66 5.18 1.03
CA HIS A 377 1.71 4.77 0.10
C HIS A 377 1.66 5.53 -1.23
N ASP A 378 0.50 6.06 -1.66
CA ASP A 378 0.39 6.85 -2.89
C ASP A 378 1.11 8.21 -2.82
N TYR A 379 1.06 8.89 -1.67
CA TYR A 379 1.87 10.08 -1.39
C TYR A 379 3.37 9.76 -1.28
N GLY A 380 3.66 8.56 -0.79
CA GLY A 380 5.00 7.97 -0.71
C GLY A 380 5.29 7.11 0.52
N GLY A 381 4.26 6.78 1.31
CA GLY A 381 4.35 6.04 2.57
C GLY A 381 4.94 6.92 3.66
N PHE A 382 6.25 7.14 3.60
CA PHE A 382 6.99 8.00 4.53
C PHE A 382 7.54 9.26 3.83
N GLN A 383 6.93 9.62 2.70
CA GLN A 383 7.31 10.76 1.86
C GLN A 383 6.04 11.42 1.34
N PHE A 384 6.06 12.73 1.09
CA PHE A 384 4.95 13.45 0.46
C PHE A 384 5.18 13.75 -1.04
N ASN A 385 6.40 13.52 -1.53
CA ASN A 385 6.88 14.05 -2.81
C ASN A 385 6.85 13.07 -3.99
N LYS A 386 6.11 11.96 -3.87
CA LYS A 386 5.83 11.08 -5.02
C LYS A 386 4.76 11.67 -5.92
N ALA A 387 4.60 11.12 -7.11
CA ALA A 387 3.65 11.64 -8.09
C ALA A 387 2.19 11.21 -7.85
N TRP A 388 1.64 11.53 -6.67
CA TRP A 388 0.21 11.41 -6.37
C TRP A 388 -0.63 12.41 -7.20
N ASP A 389 -0.06 13.59 -7.49
CA ASP A 389 -0.59 14.58 -8.43
C ASP A 389 -0.84 14.00 -9.83
N GLN A 390 0.06 13.13 -10.29
CA GLN A 390 -0.05 12.41 -11.56
C GLN A 390 -1.14 11.34 -11.55
N GLN A 391 -1.53 10.80 -10.40
CA GLN A 391 -2.70 9.92 -10.29
C GLN A 391 -4.01 10.70 -10.45
N ILE A 392 -4.06 11.95 -9.97
CA ILE A 392 -5.18 12.87 -10.24
C ILE A 392 -5.21 13.20 -11.74
N ALA A 393 -4.08 13.63 -12.32
CA ALA A 393 -3.97 13.96 -13.75
C ALA A 393 -4.36 12.79 -14.68
N TYR A 394 -4.11 11.54 -14.28
CA TYR A 394 -4.47 10.34 -15.05
C TYR A 394 -5.98 10.21 -15.34
N THR A 395 -6.84 10.87 -14.56
CA THR A 395 -8.29 11.00 -14.81
C THR A 395 -8.63 11.61 -16.18
N TRP A 396 -7.74 12.43 -16.75
CA TRP A 396 -7.92 13.02 -18.09
C TRP A 396 -7.17 12.26 -19.18
N ALA A 397 -6.48 11.16 -18.85
CA ALA A 397 -5.73 10.30 -19.77
C ALA A 397 -6.35 8.90 -19.96
N SER A 398 -7.03 8.36 -18.95
CA SER A 398 -7.74 7.08 -19.02
C SER A 398 -9.25 7.28 -19.07
N ASP A 399 -9.93 6.52 -19.93
CA ASP A 399 -11.38 6.57 -20.07
C ASP A 399 -12.12 5.91 -18.88
N ARG A 400 -11.42 5.20 -18.00
CA ARG A 400 -12.00 4.50 -16.83
C ARG A 400 -11.50 4.93 -15.45
N TRP A 401 -10.26 5.39 -15.28
CA TRP A 401 -9.78 5.91 -13.98
C TRP A 401 -10.52 7.21 -13.61
N VAL A 402 -11.01 7.35 -12.38
CA VAL A 402 -11.72 8.56 -11.91
C VAL A 402 -11.21 8.97 -10.54
N MET A 403 -10.40 10.03 -10.51
CA MET A 403 -9.94 10.75 -9.32
C MET A 403 -9.66 12.21 -9.69
N PRO A 404 -10.70 13.06 -9.86
CA PRO A 404 -10.54 14.44 -10.34
C PRO A 404 -9.87 15.40 -9.34
N GLY A 405 -9.77 15.01 -8.06
CA GLY A 405 -9.07 15.71 -6.99
C GLY A 405 -8.77 14.74 -5.86
N GLN A 406 -8.23 15.24 -4.74
CA GLN A 406 -8.00 14.44 -3.53
C GLN A 406 -9.32 13.92 -2.94
N TYR A 407 -10.39 14.72 -3.04
CA TYR A 407 -11.75 14.33 -2.66
C TYR A 407 -12.81 14.84 -3.63
N PHE A 408 -13.86 14.07 -3.83
CA PHE A 408 -14.95 14.35 -4.78
C PHE A 408 -16.17 13.46 -4.50
N MET A 409 -17.27 13.68 -5.22
CA MET A 409 -18.48 12.86 -5.13
C MET A 409 -18.94 12.34 -6.50
N GLN A 410 -19.54 11.15 -6.52
CA GLN A 410 -20.21 10.55 -7.68
C GLN A 410 -21.67 10.26 -7.32
N ARG A 411 -22.61 10.83 -8.08
CA ARG A 411 -24.01 10.40 -8.05
C ARG A 411 -24.25 9.30 -9.10
N VAL A 412 -24.92 8.23 -8.73
CA VAL A 412 -25.38 7.16 -9.63
C VAL A 412 -26.91 7.10 -9.57
N GLU A 413 -27.55 7.15 -10.73
CA GLU A 413 -29.00 7.08 -10.88
C GLU A 413 -29.38 5.76 -11.56
N TYR A 414 -30.09 4.92 -10.81
CA TYR A 414 -30.73 3.71 -11.29
C TYR A 414 -32.22 4.01 -11.60
N PRO A 415 -32.97 3.09 -12.25
CA PRO A 415 -34.35 3.37 -12.64
C PRO A 415 -35.34 3.56 -11.48
N GLU A 416 -35.00 3.08 -10.28
CA GLU A 416 -35.90 3.00 -9.11
C GLU A 416 -35.35 3.69 -7.85
N PHE A 417 -34.06 4.04 -7.85
CA PHE A 417 -33.33 4.63 -6.71
C PHE A 417 -32.01 5.28 -7.18
N SER A 418 -31.31 5.93 -6.27
CA SER A 418 -30.05 6.63 -6.51
C SER A 418 -29.06 6.45 -5.36
N VAL A 419 -27.77 6.50 -5.70
CA VAL A 419 -26.65 6.33 -4.76
C VAL A 419 -25.71 7.52 -4.89
N GLU A 420 -25.26 8.08 -3.78
CA GLU A 420 -24.22 9.10 -3.74
C GLU A 420 -22.98 8.58 -3.01
N ILE A 421 -21.84 8.60 -3.71
CA ILE A 421 -20.59 8.04 -3.24
C ILE A 421 -19.60 9.18 -3.02
N PHE A 422 -19.14 9.35 -1.78
CA PHE A 422 -18.20 10.36 -1.34
C PHE A 422 -16.80 9.74 -1.24
N MET A 423 -15.91 10.16 -2.13
CA MET A 423 -14.53 9.68 -2.22
C MET A 423 -13.64 10.65 -1.44
N LEU A 424 -13.03 10.19 -0.33
CA LEU A 424 -12.34 11.04 0.65
C LEU A 424 -10.87 10.67 0.84
N ASP A 425 -10.02 11.69 1.02
CA ASP A 425 -8.62 11.57 1.43
C ASP A 425 -8.50 11.59 2.97
N THR A 426 -7.87 10.56 3.55
CA THR A 426 -7.65 10.43 5.01
C THR A 426 -6.18 10.58 5.42
N ASN A 427 -5.28 10.92 4.49
CA ASN A 427 -3.83 10.82 4.70
C ASN A 427 -3.28 11.90 5.66
N ALA A 428 -4.11 12.85 6.07
CA ALA A 428 -3.84 13.69 7.24
C ALA A 428 -3.57 12.87 8.52
N MET A 429 -4.17 11.69 8.65
CA MET A 429 -3.97 10.79 9.81
C MET A 429 -2.54 10.24 9.93
N ASP A 430 -1.81 10.14 8.81
CA ASP A 430 -0.40 9.68 8.74
C ASP A 430 0.58 10.86 8.59
N SER A 431 0.09 12.09 8.80
CA SER A 431 0.86 13.32 8.69
C SER A 431 1.00 13.99 10.05
N HIS A 432 2.24 14.21 10.47
CA HIS A 432 2.59 14.80 11.76
C HIS A 432 3.65 15.91 11.56
N PRO A 433 3.89 16.80 12.54
CA PRO A 433 5.00 17.75 12.49
C PRO A 433 6.32 17.04 12.21
N LYS A 434 7.23 17.66 11.44
CA LYS A 434 8.40 17.00 10.80
C LYS A 434 9.38 16.26 11.73
N SER A 435 9.30 16.47 13.05
CA SER A 435 10.08 15.81 14.10
C SER A 435 9.35 14.64 14.80
N ALA A 436 8.05 14.48 14.59
CA ALA A 436 7.22 13.41 15.15
C ALA A 436 7.12 12.20 14.19
N ASP A 437 6.87 11.02 14.77
CA ASP A 437 6.99 9.67 14.18
C ASP A 437 8.03 9.56 13.03
N PRO A 438 9.32 9.33 13.35
CA PRO A 438 10.36 9.21 12.33
C PRO A 438 10.27 7.94 11.46
N ASN A 439 9.27 7.07 11.67
CA ASN A 439 9.10 5.81 10.96
C ASN A 439 7.86 5.76 10.06
N HIS A 440 6.76 6.46 10.38
CA HIS A 440 5.52 6.44 9.58
C HIS A 440 5.12 7.81 9.00
N ASN A 441 5.58 8.94 9.56
CA ASN A 441 5.11 10.28 9.15
C ASN A 441 5.42 10.61 7.67
N ILE A 442 4.37 10.81 6.86
CA ILE A 442 4.43 11.30 5.46
C ILE A 442 5.24 12.60 5.35
N CYS A 443 5.09 13.50 6.32
CA CYS A 443 5.78 14.79 6.42
C CYS A 443 7.07 14.73 7.27
N GLY A 444 7.58 13.54 7.58
CA GLY A 444 8.71 13.33 8.47
C GLY A 444 10.06 13.70 7.85
N ALA A 445 10.88 14.46 8.58
CA ALA A 445 12.22 14.85 8.14
C ALA A 445 13.21 13.67 8.04
N ALA A 446 12.92 12.54 8.69
CA ALA A 446 13.79 11.36 8.70
C ALA A 446 13.79 10.55 7.39
N LYS A 447 12.76 10.74 6.54
CA LYS A 447 12.51 9.89 5.35
C LYS A 447 12.32 10.70 4.06
N ASN A 448 11.90 11.96 4.14
CA ASN A 448 11.84 12.86 2.98
C ASN A 448 13.23 13.37 2.58
N PRO A 449 13.56 13.46 1.27
CA PRO A 449 14.85 13.99 0.82
C PRO A 449 14.94 15.52 1.01
N PRO A 450 16.16 16.08 1.18
CA PRO A 450 16.38 17.52 1.16
C PRO A 450 15.84 18.16 -0.13
N GLY A 451 14.97 19.17 0.00
CA GLY A 451 14.34 19.83 -1.14
C GLY A 451 13.11 19.11 -1.71
N ALA A 452 12.50 18.16 -0.99
CA ALA A 452 11.18 17.62 -1.30
C ALA A 452 10.15 18.76 -1.49
N ASN A 453 9.45 18.76 -2.63
CA ASN A 453 8.57 19.86 -3.07
C ASN A 453 7.59 19.38 -4.16
N CYS A 454 6.31 19.75 -4.06
CA CYS A 454 5.23 19.53 -5.03
C CYS A 454 4.54 20.85 -5.46
N ALA A 455 5.11 22.02 -5.16
CA ALA A 455 4.48 23.31 -5.39
C ALA A 455 4.21 23.60 -6.88
N ALA A 456 4.96 22.97 -7.78
CA ALA A 456 4.78 23.09 -9.24
C ALA A 456 3.42 22.56 -9.75
N THR A 457 2.70 21.79 -8.94
CA THR A 457 1.33 21.31 -9.22
C THR A 457 0.33 21.67 -8.11
N GLY A 458 0.68 22.60 -7.22
CA GLY A 458 -0.18 23.04 -6.12
C GLY A 458 -0.21 22.12 -4.89
N GLY A 459 0.75 21.19 -4.78
CA GLY A 459 1.01 20.42 -3.55
C GLY A 459 1.97 21.14 -2.59
N PRO A 460 2.36 20.50 -1.47
CA PRO A 460 3.23 21.13 -0.47
C PRO A 460 4.59 21.56 -1.02
N LYS A 461 5.09 22.72 -0.62
CA LYS A 461 6.39 23.25 -1.08
C LYS A 461 7.59 22.73 -0.27
N ASP A 462 7.37 22.28 0.97
CA ASP A 462 8.38 21.80 1.92
C ASP A 462 7.72 20.98 3.06
N LEU A 463 8.50 20.56 4.06
CA LEU A 463 8.03 19.73 5.18
C LEU A 463 7.18 20.48 6.23
N ASP A 464 7.38 21.78 6.40
CA ASP A 464 6.56 22.59 7.30
C ASP A 464 5.20 22.90 6.66
N ASP A 465 5.19 23.07 5.34
CA ASP A 465 4.01 23.20 4.50
C ASP A 465 3.21 21.89 4.41
N CYS A 466 3.88 20.73 4.36
CA CYS A 466 3.28 19.40 4.23
C CYS A 466 2.22 19.11 5.29
N PHE A 467 2.57 19.25 6.57
CA PHE A 467 1.63 18.98 7.67
C PHE A 467 0.42 19.91 7.63
N LYS A 468 0.65 21.20 7.31
CA LYS A 468 -0.43 22.19 7.13
C LYS A 468 -1.34 21.82 5.95
N PHE A 469 -0.78 21.49 4.80
CA PHE A 469 -1.51 21.14 3.58
C PHE A 469 -2.44 19.94 3.80
N MET A 470 -1.94 18.87 4.41
CA MET A 470 -2.74 17.67 4.70
C MET A 470 -3.92 17.98 5.63
N TRP A 471 -3.67 18.69 6.74
CA TRP A 471 -4.71 19.01 7.71
C TRP A 471 -5.68 20.12 7.26
N ASP A 472 -5.27 21.05 6.39
CA ASP A 472 -6.19 21.99 5.74
C ASP A 472 -7.08 21.30 4.71
N THR A 473 -6.53 20.32 3.97
CA THR A 473 -7.31 19.46 3.06
C THR A 473 -8.36 18.69 3.84
N TRP A 474 -7.96 17.98 4.92
CA TRP A 474 -8.89 17.26 5.81
C TRP A 474 -9.97 18.19 6.39
N ARG A 475 -9.61 19.34 6.97
CA ARG A 475 -10.59 20.31 7.53
C ARG A 475 -11.57 20.84 6.49
N SER A 476 -11.12 21.03 5.25
CA SER A 476 -11.97 21.50 4.14
C SER A 476 -12.90 20.40 3.64
N GLN A 477 -12.37 19.19 3.51
CA GLN A 477 -13.09 17.98 3.15
C GLN A 477 -14.19 17.65 4.16
N SER A 478 -13.89 17.55 5.46
CA SER A 478 -14.89 17.16 6.46
C SER A 478 -16.09 18.12 6.49
N LYS A 479 -15.83 19.43 6.39
CA LYS A 479 -16.89 20.46 6.29
C LYS A 479 -17.70 20.35 5.00
N TRP A 480 -17.06 20.00 3.88
CA TRP A 480 -17.73 19.71 2.61
C TRP A 480 -18.57 18.42 2.68
N THR A 481 -18.06 17.35 3.29
CA THR A 481 -18.76 16.06 3.45
C THR A 481 -20.00 16.22 4.33
N GLU A 482 -19.88 16.86 5.50
CA GLU A 482 -21.04 17.12 6.37
C GLU A 482 -22.12 17.94 5.66
N LYS A 483 -21.70 18.97 4.91
CA LYS A 483 -22.61 19.76 4.08
C LYS A 483 -23.28 18.89 3.01
N LYS A 484 -22.54 18.00 2.35
CA LYS A 484 -23.05 17.24 1.20
C LYS A 484 -23.92 16.05 1.56
N LEU A 485 -23.64 15.33 2.64
CA LEU A 485 -24.56 14.31 3.18
C LEU A 485 -25.92 14.96 3.52
N LYS A 486 -25.89 16.14 4.15
CA LYS A 486 -27.09 16.93 4.48
C LYS A 486 -27.84 17.50 3.26
N GLU A 487 -27.13 17.84 2.18
CA GLU A 487 -27.73 18.31 0.92
C GLU A 487 -28.20 17.16 0.01
N SER A 488 -27.83 15.90 0.29
CA SER A 488 -28.04 14.78 -0.63
C SER A 488 -29.45 14.21 -0.55
N THR A 489 -30.11 14.14 -1.72
CA THR A 489 -31.41 13.50 -1.91
C THR A 489 -31.31 12.10 -2.50
N ALA A 490 -30.12 11.49 -2.51
CA ALA A 490 -29.95 10.10 -2.92
C ALA A 490 -30.62 9.13 -1.93
N ASP A 491 -31.16 8.02 -2.43
CA ASP A 491 -31.73 6.95 -1.62
C ASP A 491 -30.64 6.33 -0.71
N TRP A 492 -29.41 6.24 -1.21
CA TRP A 492 -28.22 5.76 -0.49
C TRP A 492 -27.07 6.77 -0.48
N GLN A 493 -26.34 6.85 0.64
CA GLN A 493 -25.14 7.66 0.84
C GLN A 493 -23.98 6.78 1.35
N ILE A 494 -22.86 6.76 0.63
CA ILE A 494 -21.70 5.90 0.90
C ILE A 494 -20.44 6.75 0.99
N ILE A 495 -19.57 6.50 1.98
CA ILE A 495 -18.19 7.03 1.99
C ILE A 495 -17.22 5.92 1.59
N ALA A 496 -16.29 6.26 0.71
CA ALA A 496 -15.11 5.45 0.41
C ALA A 496 -13.84 6.27 0.69
N THR A 497 -12.94 5.70 1.48
CA THR A 497 -11.72 6.38 1.94
C THR A 497 -10.64 5.35 2.29
N HIS A 498 -9.38 5.77 2.48
CA HIS A 498 -8.30 4.82 2.69
C HIS A 498 -8.24 4.26 4.12
N PHE A 499 -8.20 5.12 5.14
CA PHE A 499 -7.92 4.65 6.51
C PHE A 499 -9.05 3.80 7.10
N GLN A 500 -8.64 2.72 7.78
CA GLN A 500 -9.47 1.70 8.41
C GLN A 500 -10.61 2.26 9.30
N CYS A 501 -11.74 1.53 9.35
CA CYS A 501 -13.00 1.86 10.03
C CYS A 501 -12.92 2.54 11.42
N GLY A 502 -11.87 2.28 12.21
CA GLY A 502 -11.70 2.85 13.55
C GLY A 502 -11.16 4.29 13.59
N HIS A 503 -10.57 4.80 12.51
CA HIS A 503 -10.05 6.17 12.46
C HIS A 503 -11.21 7.16 12.34
N GLN A 504 -11.13 8.27 13.07
CA GLN A 504 -12.18 9.31 13.09
C GLN A 504 -13.58 8.76 13.46
N ALA A 505 -13.64 7.70 14.28
CA ALA A 505 -14.86 6.97 14.62
C ALA A 505 -16.02 7.86 15.12
N GLN A 506 -15.76 8.86 15.97
CA GLN A 506 -16.81 9.77 16.45
C GLN A 506 -17.36 10.67 15.34
N TRP A 507 -16.52 11.04 14.35
CA TRP A 507 -16.97 11.78 13.18
C TRP A 507 -17.87 10.90 12.30
N TYR A 508 -17.43 9.70 11.92
CA TYR A 508 -18.27 8.77 11.13
C TYR A 508 -19.57 8.38 11.84
N LYS A 509 -19.54 8.22 13.16
CA LYS A 509 -20.73 8.06 14.00
C LYS A 509 -21.71 9.24 13.86
N LYS A 510 -21.22 10.49 13.94
CA LYS A 510 -22.03 11.69 13.69
C LYS A 510 -22.62 11.69 12.28
N LEU A 511 -21.82 11.38 11.26
CA LEU A 511 -22.30 11.31 9.86
C LEU A 511 -23.44 10.29 9.68
N HIS A 512 -23.34 9.13 10.33
CA HIS A 512 -24.37 8.10 10.32
C HIS A 512 -25.63 8.53 11.09
N GLN A 513 -25.47 8.95 12.35
CA GLN A 513 -26.58 9.20 13.26
C GLN A 513 -27.32 10.52 13.01
N GLU A 514 -26.67 11.53 12.42
CA GLU A 514 -27.26 12.86 12.18
C GLU A 514 -27.50 13.18 10.70
N LEU A 515 -26.67 12.65 9.78
CA LEU A 515 -26.63 13.12 8.38
C LEU A 515 -27.00 12.06 7.33
N GLY A 516 -27.24 10.80 7.73
CA GLY A 516 -27.78 9.77 6.85
C GLY A 516 -26.76 8.99 6.02
N LEU A 517 -25.51 8.89 6.49
CA LEU A 517 -24.49 7.99 5.94
C LEU A 517 -24.88 6.51 6.20
N ASP A 518 -25.00 5.72 5.13
CA ASP A 518 -25.47 4.34 5.21
C ASP A 518 -24.32 3.31 5.32
N LEU A 519 -23.19 3.57 4.66
CA LEU A 519 -22.09 2.61 4.50
C LEU A 519 -20.71 3.30 4.43
N LEU A 520 -19.72 2.72 5.10
CA LEU A 520 -18.32 3.16 5.06
C LEU A 520 -17.41 2.06 4.48
N VAL A 521 -16.62 2.42 3.47
CA VAL A 521 -15.73 1.53 2.71
C VAL A 521 -14.29 1.97 2.92
N THR A 522 -13.43 1.07 3.43
CA THR A 522 -12.06 1.39 3.88
C THR A 522 -11.01 0.38 3.41
N GLY A 523 -9.72 0.74 3.48
CA GLY A 523 -8.55 -0.11 3.19
C GLY A 523 -7.53 -0.03 4.33
N HIS A 524 -6.25 0.13 3.99
CA HIS A 524 -5.09 0.38 4.87
C HIS A 524 -4.67 -0.79 5.79
N THR A 525 -5.62 -1.52 6.36
CA THR A 525 -5.31 -2.82 6.99
C THR A 525 -5.30 -3.88 5.90
N HIS A 526 -4.17 -4.57 5.73
CA HIS A 526 -3.95 -5.51 4.62
C HIS A 526 -4.71 -6.85 4.79
N VAL A 527 -6.05 -6.80 4.80
CA VAL A 527 -6.98 -7.90 5.05
C VAL A 527 -8.40 -7.50 4.59
N GLN A 528 -9.29 -8.47 4.40
CA GLN A 528 -10.74 -8.21 4.31
C GLN A 528 -11.40 -8.35 5.69
N ASN A 529 -12.23 -7.39 6.11
CA ASN A 529 -12.98 -7.50 7.37
C ASN A 529 -14.32 -6.74 7.29
N ILE A 530 -15.32 -7.18 8.05
CA ILE A 530 -16.65 -6.54 8.13
C ILE A 530 -16.98 -6.23 9.59
N PHE A 531 -17.28 -4.96 9.86
CA PHE A 531 -17.81 -4.46 11.12
C PHE A 531 -19.29 -4.13 10.93
N ASP A 532 -20.15 -5.15 11.01
CA ASP A 532 -21.59 -4.95 10.83
C ASP A 532 -22.20 -4.22 12.02
N LYS A 533 -22.95 -3.14 11.73
CA LYS A 533 -23.69 -2.29 12.67
C LYS A 533 -22.90 -1.93 13.93
N TRP A 534 -21.65 -1.52 13.75
CA TRP A 534 -20.68 -1.44 14.83
C TRP A 534 -21.01 -0.32 15.82
N SER A 535 -21.15 -0.67 17.10
CA SER A 535 -21.54 0.26 18.18
C SER A 535 -20.57 1.43 18.36
N VAL A 536 -19.28 1.23 18.08
CA VAL A 536 -18.24 2.28 18.08
C VAL A 536 -18.54 3.37 17.05
N LEU A 537 -19.11 2.99 15.90
CA LEU A 537 -19.57 3.89 14.84
C LEU A 537 -21.08 4.20 14.95
N GLY A 538 -21.69 3.94 16.11
CA GLY A 538 -23.09 4.25 16.41
C GLY A 538 -24.14 3.43 15.67
N GLY A 539 -23.78 2.29 15.09
CA GLY A 539 -24.66 1.45 14.27
C GLY A 539 -24.34 1.44 12.77
N LEU A 540 -23.34 2.21 12.33
CA LEU A 540 -22.84 2.19 10.96
C LEU A 540 -22.17 0.85 10.64
N THR A 541 -22.53 0.24 9.51
CA THR A 541 -21.76 -0.88 8.95
C THR A 541 -20.56 -0.34 8.18
N CYS A 542 -19.38 -0.87 8.49
CA CYS A 542 -18.13 -0.54 7.80
C CYS A 542 -17.40 -1.82 7.38
N PHE A 543 -16.66 -1.78 6.27
CA PHE A 543 -15.77 -2.89 5.91
C PHE A 543 -14.40 -2.40 5.43
N ILE A 544 -13.41 -3.26 5.63
CA ILE A 544 -12.03 -3.10 5.16
C ILE A 544 -11.86 -4.03 3.96
N THR A 545 -11.34 -3.50 2.84
CA THR A 545 -11.07 -4.23 1.60
C THR A 545 -9.61 -4.17 1.16
N GLY A 546 -8.68 -4.00 2.10
CA GLY A 546 -7.22 -3.98 1.87
C GLY A 546 -6.60 -5.34 1.51
N GLY A 547 -7.41 -6.26 1.00
CA GLY A 547 -6.97 -7.55 0.47
C GLY A 547 -6.50 -7.49 -0.99
N GLY A 548 -6.34 -6.32 -1.60
CA GLY A 548 -6.03 -6.20 -3.04
C GLY A 548 -4.67 -6.78 -3.45
N GLY A 549 -3.79 -7.05 -2.50
CA GLY A 549 -2.59 -7.88 -2.69
C GLY A 549 -1.36 -7.13 -3.21
N GLY A 550 -1.32 -5.80 -3.09
CA GLY A 550 -0.13 -5.00 -3.40
C GLY A 550 0.99 -5.15 -2.35
N ILE A 551 0.65 -5.63 -1.15
CA ILE A 551 1.53 -5.84 -0.01
C ILE A 551 1.09 -7.07 0.78
N THR A 552 1.99 -7.63 1.58
CA THR A 552 1.78 -8.87 2.34
C THR A 552 0.64 -8.70 3.35
N SER A 553 -0.39 -9.54 3.24
CA SER A 553 -1.56 -9.49 4.15
C SER A 553 -1.18 -9.75 5.60
N GLU A 554 -1.90 -9.13 6.54
CA GLU A 554 -1.60 -9.26 7.98
C GLU A 554 -1.98 -10.64 8.53
N VAL A 555 -2.88 -11.36 7.86
CA VAL A 555 -3.30 -12.74 8.16
C VAL A 555 -2.81 -13.73 7.09
N SER A 556 -2.69 -15.02 7.46
CA SER A 556 -2.23 -16.08 6.56
C SER A 556 -3.23 -16.40 5.43
N PRO A 557 -2.81 -16.46 4.14
CA PRO A 557 -3.65 -16.87 3.01
C PRO A 557 -3.78 -18.40 2.83
N GLU A 558 -3.27 -19.20 3.78
CA GLU A 558 -3.26 -20.66 3.71
C GLU A 558 -4.67 -21.26 3.76
N ASN A 559 -5.51 -20.79 4.69
CA ASN A 559 -6.87 -21.28 4.89
C ASN A 559 -7.78 -20.97 3.68
N GLU A 560 -8.62 -21.92 3.26
CA GLU A 560 -9.56 -21.72 2.14
C GLU A 560 -10.59 -20.61 2.40
N ARG A 561 -10.93 -20.36 3.68
CA ARG A 561 -11.77 -19.26 4.14
C ARG A 561 -10.97 -18.02 4.58
N SER A 562 -9.67 -17.95 4.26
CA SER A 562 -8.86 -16.80 4.63
C SER A 562 -9.36 -15.51 3.99
N THR A 563 -9.38 -14.45 4.79
CA THR A 563 -9.66 -13.07 4.39
C THR A 563 -8.43 -12.32 3.85
N ALA A 564 -7.24 -12.93 3.87
CA ALA A 564 -5.95 -12.35 3.50
C ALA A 564 -5.97 -11.49 2.23
N TYR A 565 -6.40 -12.07 1.11
CA TYR A 565 -6.46 -11.40 -0.18
C TYR A 565 -7.82 -11.61 -0.84
N GLY A 566 -8.35 -10.58 -1.50
CA GLY A 566 -9.68 -10.60 -2.11
C GLY A 566 -10.21 -9.21 -2.43
N PHE A 567 -11.53 -9.14 -2.63
CA PHE A 567 -12.30 -7.95 -2.95
C PHE A 567 -13.75 -8.15 -2.49
N PHE A 568 -14.56 -7.10 -2.51
CA PHE A 568 -15.97 -7.17 -2.16
C PHE A 568 -16.87 -7.02 -3.38
N ASP A 569 -17.96 -7.80 -3.42
CA ASP A 569 -19.14 -7.54 -4.27
C ASP A 569 -20.21 -6.87 -3.40
N LEU A 570 -20.64 -5.68 -3.80
CA LEU A 570 -21.75 -4.94 -3.18
C LEU A 570 -22.95 -5.13 -4.10
N ILE A 571 -23.95 -5.85 -3.60
CA ILE A 571 -25.15 -6.24 -4.34
C ILE A 571 -26.29 -5.31 -3.91
N PHE A 572 -26.72 -4.43 -4.82
CA PHE A 572 -27.65 -3.34 -4.54
C PHE A 572 -29.08 -3.66 -4.98
N THR A 573 -30.01 -3.26 -4.13
CA THR A 573 -31.42 -3.01 -4.46
C THR A 573 -31.78 -1.60 -3.97
N LYS A 574 -33.06 -1.21 -4.04
CA LYS A 574 -33.53 0.01 -3.37
C LYS A 574 -33.44 -0.10 -1.85
N ASP A 575 -33.76 -1.28 -1.30
CA ASP A 575 -34.08 -1.47 0.11
C ASP A 575 -32.94 -2.09 0.94
N GLU A 576 -32.00 -2.80 0.28
CA GLU A 576 -30.79 -3.34 0.90
C GLU A 576 -29.55 -3.27 -0.01
N ILE A 577 -28.37 -3.14 0.63
CA ILE A 577 -27.06 -3.48 0.05
C ILE A 577 -26.56 -4.72 0.78
N LYS A 578 -26.40 -5.83 0.05
CA LYS A 578 -25.73 -7.02 0.57
C LYS A 578 -24.24 -6.98 0.22
N LEU A 579 -23.40 -7.07 1.25
CA LEU A 579 -21.94 -7.17 1.12
C LEU A 579 -21.55 -8.65 1.02
N GLU A 580 -20.69 -9.00 0.06
CA GLU A 580 -20.02 -10.31 0.00
C GLU A 580 -18.50 -10.14 -0.17
N SER A 581 -17.72 -10.55 0.84
CA SER A 581 -16.25 -10.62 0.76
C SER A 581 -15.85 -11.90 0.02
N ILE A 582 -15.09 -11.73 -1.06
CA ILE A 582 -14.68 -12.79 -1.99
C ILE A 582 -13.16 -12.88 -1.98
N ASN A 583 -12.61 -13.97 -1.44
CA ASN A 583 -11.17 -14.13 -1.39
C ASN A 583 -10.58 -14.50 -2.77
N PHE A 584 -9.24 -14.43 -2.87
CA PHE A 584 -8.50 -14.69 -4.12
C PHE A 584 -8.74 -16.07 -4.75
N ARG A 585 -9.30 -17.04 -4.02
CA ARG A 585 -9.67 -18.38 -4.52
C ARG A 585 -11.10 -18.44 -5.09
N GLY A 586 -11.89 -17.37 -4.92
CA GLY A 586 -13.31 -17.30 -5.30
C GLY A 586 -14.28 -17.77 -4.21
N ASN A 587 -13.79 -18.02 -2.99
CA ASN A 587 -14.63 -18.39 -1.87
C ASN A 587 -15.24 -17.14 -1.23
N LYS A 588 -16.53 -17.20 -0.87
CA LYS A 588 -17.15 -16.18 -0.02
C LYS A 588 -16.72 -16.41 1.43
N VAL A 589 -16.11 -15.39 2.05
CA VAL A 589 -15.49 -15.51 3.39
C VAL A 589 -16.11 -14.61 4.45
N GLY A 590 -16.96 -13.66 4.05
CA GLY A 590 -17.77 -12.85 4.95
C GLY A 590 -18.94 -12.21 4.20
N SER A 591 -20.00 -11.86 4.91
CA SER A 591 -21.16 -11.13 4.35
C SER A 591 -21.94 -10.40 5.42
N ALA A 592 -22.57 -9.28 5.06
CA ALA A 592 -23.53 -8.54 5.88
C ALA A 592 -24.61 -7.92 5.00
N THR A 593 -25.74 -7.50 5.59
CA THR A 593 -26.82 -6.81 4.88
C THR A 593 -27.08 -5.46 5.54
N VAL A 594 -26.82 -4.40 4.77
CA VAL A 594 -27.06 -3.00 5.15
C VAL A 594 -28.43 -2.59 4.62
N THR A 595 -29.17 -1.85 5.44
CA THR A 595 -30.46 -1.21 5.10
C THR A 595 -30.28 0.30 5.23
N PRO A 596 -30.93 1.13 4.40
CA PRO A 596 -30.70 2.57 4.41
C PRO A 596 -31.21 3.19 5.72
N VAL A 597 -30.50 4.22 6.19
CA VAL A 597 -30.86 4.98 7.39
C VAL A 597 -32.15 5.75 7.12
N ALA A 598 -33.13 5.61 8.01
CA ALA A 598 -34.37 6.36 7.95
C ALA A 598 -34.10 7.86 8.13
N ARG A 599 -33.99 8.60 7.02
CA ARG A 599 -33.69 10.04 7.06
C ARG A 599 -34.88 10.79 7.64
N ASN A 600 -34.63 11.56 8.70
CA ASN A 600 -35.56 12.56 9.19
C ASN A 600 -35.65 13.71 8.18
N VAL A 601 -36.45 13.53 7.13
CA VAL A 601 -36.85 14.59 6.20
C VAL A 601 -37.79 15.53 6.95
N THR A 602 -37.21 16.44 7.74
CA THR A 602 -37.91 17.64 8.19
C THR A 602 -38.06 18.54 6.99
N ASP A 603 -39.30 18.77 6.55
CA ASP A 603 -39.61 19.61 5.37
C ASP A 603 -38.90 20.98 5.44
N ALA A 604 -38.30 21.39 4.33
CA ALA A 604 -37.44 22.57 4.20
C ALA A 604 -37.81 23.42 2.97
#